data_AF-A0A0S4QVL7-F1
#
_entry.id   AF-A0A0S4QVL7-F1
#
_cell.length_a   1.000
_cell.length_b   1.000
_cell.length_c   1.000
_cell.angle_alpha   90.00
_cell.angle_beta   90.00
_cell.angle_gamma   90.00
#
_symmetry.space_group_name_H-M   'P 1'
#
loop_
_entity.id
_entity.type
_entity.pdbx_description
1 polymer ?
#
loop_
_entity_poly.entity_id
_entity_poly.type
_entity_poly.pdbx_seq_one_letter_code
_entity_poly.pdbx_strand_id
1 'polypeptide(L)'
;MTTMGFRDVYEEAVIDAFVRSLADSGAVVTPASDFFLLGGTSVLGAQLVASLRQTLPVKVTIRDLFRARSAGALADVLRARAAQS
;
A
#
# COMPACT_ATOMS: atom_id res chain seq x y z
N MET A 1 14.65 8.28 20.29
CA MET A 1 13.26 8.04 19.89
C MET A 1 13.05 8.53 18.45
N THR A 2 13.79 7.93 17.49
CA THR A 2 13.55 8.08 16.05
C THR A 2 14.13 6.83 15.40
N THR A 3 13.40 5.72 15.47
CA THR A 3 13.75 4.56 14.65
C THR A 3 13.23 4.87 13.26
N MET A 4 14.00 5.68 12.52
CA MET A 4 13.95 5.78 11.06
C MET A 4 14.36 4.39 10.55
N GLY A 5 13.41 3.47 10.63
CA GLY A 5 13.63 2.05 10.39
C GLY A 5 14.10 1.84 8.97
N PHE A 6 15.17 1.06 8.85
CA PHE A 6 15.64 0.43 7.63
C PHE A 6 14.46 0.07 6.70
N ARG A 7 14.53 0.58 5.46
CA ARG A 7 13.59 0.38 4.33
C ARG A 7 12.86 -0.94 4.42
N ASP A 8 11.59 -0.87 4.79
CA ASP A 8 10.71 -2.01 4.63
C ASP A 8 10.31 -2.13 3.16
N VAL A 9 10.74 -3.22 2.52
CA VAL A 9 10.49 -3.48 1.09
C VAL A 9 9.00 -3.54 0.75
N TYR A 10 8.14 -3.94 1.69
CA TYR A 10 6.69 -3.94 1.50
C TYR A 10 6.13 -2.53 1.62
N GLU A 11 6.59 -1.76 2.61
CA GLU A 11 6.16 -0.38 2.79
C GLU A 11 6.54 0.50 1.60
N GLU A 12 7.79 0.40 1.13
CA GLU A 12 8.27 1.12 -0.04
C GLU A 12 7.46 0.75 -1.30
N ALA A 13 7.26 -0.54 -1.55
CA ALA A 13 6.48 -1.00 -2.70
C ALA A 13 5.01 -0.53 -2.64
N VAL A 14 4.41 -0.52 -1.44
CA VAL A 14 3.03 -0.06 -1.24
C VAL A 14 2.94 1.45 -1.42
N ILE A 15 3.83 2.23 -0.82
CA ILE A 15 3.84 3.70 -0.97
C ILE A 15 4.01 4.08 -2.44
N ASP A 16 4.96 3.45 -3.12
CA ASP A 16 5.23 3.66 -4.53
C ASP A 16 4.02 3.31 -5.42
N ALA A 17 3.30 2.22 -5.09
CA ALA A 17 2.04 1.90 -5.76
C ALA A 17 0.94 2.94 -5.47
N PHE A 18 0.82 3.45 -4.24
CA PHE A 18 -0.14 4.50 -3.88
C PHE A 18 0.16 5.80 -4.64
N VAL A 19 1.43 6.23 -4.67
CA VAL A 19 1.87 7.44 -5.38
C VAL A 19 1.54 7.35 -6.85
N ARG A 20 1.81 6.21 -7.49
CA ARG A 20 1.43 6.00 -8.90
C ARG A 20 -0.08 6.04 -9.12
N SER A 21 -0.86 5.38 -8.27
CA SER A 21 -2.32 5.34 -8.40
C SER A 21 -2.99 6.68 -8.10
N LEU A 22 -2.37 7.53 -7.29
CA LEU A 22 -2.89 8.83 -6.88
C LEU A 22 -2.18 10.00 -7.58
N ALA A 23 -1.38 9.75 -8.62
CA ALA A 23 -0.59 10.77 -9.31
C ALA A 23 -1.45 11.96 -9.79
N ASP A 24 -2.67 11.69 -10.26
CA ASP A 24 -3.60 12.72 -10.75
C ASP A 24 -4.25 13.55 -9.62
N SER A 25 -4.19 13.08 -8.37
CA SER A 25 -4.78 13.79 -7.21
C SER A 25 -3.88 14.90 -6.67
N GLY A 26 -2.59 14.90 -7.01
CA GLY A 26 -1.59 15.81 -6.42
C GLY A 26 -1.37 15.63 -4.92
N ALA A 27 -1.89 14.55 -4.32
CA ALA A 27 -1.88 14.35 -2.89
C ALA A 27 -0.54 13.79 -2.38
N VAL A 28 -0.11 14.26 -1.21
CA VAL A 28 1.10 13.73 -0.55
C VAL A 28 0.75 12.40 0.14
N VAL A 29 1.32 11.31 -0.38
CA VAL A 29 1.18 9.98 0.21
C VAL A 29 2.20 9.81 1.34
N THR A 30 1.71 9.48 2.52
CA THR A 30 2.48 9.09 3.70
C THR A 30 2.07 7.68 4.13
N PRO A 31 2.84 6.99 4.97
CA PRO A 31 2.46 5.68 5.51
C PRO A 31 1.10 5.69 6.23
N ALA A 32 0.72 6.83 6.80
CA ALA A 32 -0.56 7.02 7.49
C ALA A 32 -1.68 7.53 6.56
N SER A 33 -1.37 7.86 5.29
CA SER A 33 -2.36 8.41 4.37
C SER A 33 -3.37 7.35 3.95
N ASP A 34 -4.65 7.66 4.12
CA ASP A 34 -5.76 6.81 3.72
C ASP A 34 -6.00 6.93 2.20
N PHE A 35 -5.92 5.82 1.48
CA PHE A 35 -6.08 5.75 0.04
C PHE A 35 -7.39 6.41 -0.44
N PHE A 36 -8.49 6.13 0.25
CA PHE A 36 -9.82 6.59 -0.15
C PHE A 36 -10.02 8.08 0.20
N LEU A 37 -9.39 8.57 1.26
CA LEU A 37 -9.42 10.00 1.60
C LEU A 37 -8.57 10.84 0.63
N LEU A 38 -7.52 10.28 0.05
CA LEU A 38 -6.70 10.97 -0.96
C LEU A 38 -7.32 10.97 -2.37
N GLY A 39 -8.55 10.46 -2.54
CA GLY A 39 -9.22 10.38 -3.84
C GLY A 39 -9.11 9.03 -4.53
N GLY A 40 -8.61 8.01 -3.84
CA GLY A 40 -8.60 6.64 -4.32
C GLY A 40 -10.00 6.07 -4.52
N THR A 41 -10.21 5.42 -5.66
CA THR A 41 -11.49 4.78 -6.03
C THR A 41 -11.34 3.26 -6.08
N SER A 42 -12.46 2.54 -6.20
CA SER A 42 -12.45 1.07 -6.39
C SER A 42 -11.65 0.64 -7.62
N VAL A 43 -11.69 1.44 -8.70
CA VAL A 43 -10.95 1.18 -9.94
C VAL A 43 -9.45 1.34 -9.72
N LEU A 44 -9.04 2.46 -9.12
CA LEU A 44 -7.64 2.70 -8.77
C LEU A 44 -7.13 1.64 -7.77
N GLY A 45 -7.94 1.27 -6.80
CA GLY A 45 -7.62 0.22 -5.83
C GLY A 45 -7.42 -1.15 -6.48
N ALA A 46 -8.25 -1.50 -7.47
CA ALA A 46 -8.08 -2.75 -8.21
C ALA A 46 -6.78 -2.76 -9.04
N GLN A 47 -6.45 -1.64 -9.70
CA GLN A 47 -5.21 -1.47 -10.45
C GLN A 47 -3.98 -1.54 -9.53
N LEU A 48 -4.05 -0.89 -8.37
CA LEU A 48 -3.02 -0.92 -7.34
C LEU A 48 -2.75 -2.35 -6.86
N VAL A 49 -3.81 -3.10 -6.53
CA VAL A 49 -3.69 -4.51 -6.11
C VAL A 49 -3.09 -5.37 -7.21
N ALA A 50 -3.47 -5.14 -8.48
CA ALA A 50 -2.90 -5.85 -9.61
C ALA A 50 -1.40 -5.55 -9.76
N SER A 51 -0.98 -4.30 -9.61
CA SER A 51 0.43 -3.90 -9.63
C SER A 51 1.22 -4.54 -8.49
N LEU A 52 0.73 -4.49 -7.25
CA LEU A 52 1.42 -5.08 -6.10
C LEU A 52 1.59 -6.60 -6.23
N ARG A 53 0.62 -7.30 -6.85
CA ARG A 53 0.74 -8.74 -7.14
C ARG A 53 1.82 -9.08 -8.17
N GLN A 54 2.21 -8.15 -9.03
CA GLN A 54 3.31 -8.34 -9.99
C GLN A 54 4.66 -8.09 -9.34
N THR A 55 4.72 -7.19 -8.35
CA THR A 55 5.97 -6.78 -7.69
C THR A 55 6.31 -7.63 -6.46
N LEU A 56 5.30 -8.08 -5.71
CA LEU A 56 5.49 -8.78 -4.45
C LEU A 56 5.01 -10.24 -4.57
N PRO A 57 5.73 -11.21 -3.96
CA PRO A 57 5.36 -12.62 -4.00
C PRO A 57 4.17 -12.98 -3.08
N VAL A 58 3.50 -11.98 -2.48
CA VAL A 58 2.36 -12.18 -1.57
C VAL A 58 1.02 -11.92 -2.24
N LYS A 59 0.00 -12.68 -1.83
CA LYS A 59 -1.38 -12.46 -2.28
C LYS A 59 -1.96 -11.20 -1.64
N VAL A 60 -1.98 -10.10 -2.40
CA VAL A 60 -2.70 -8.87 -2.04
C VAL A 60 -4.14 -8.94 -2.53
N THR A 61 -5.14 -8.51 -1.76
CA THR A 61 -6.53 -8.42 -2.22
C THR A 61 -7.10 -7.01 -2.03
N ILE A 62 -8.12 -6.66 -2.82
CA ILE A 62 -8.84 -5.39 -2.64
C ILE A 62 -9.45 -5.27 -1.24
N ARG A 63 -9.83 -6.40 -0.63
CA ARG A 63 -10.34 -6.43 0.74
C ARG A 63 -9.27 -6.03 1.75
N ASP A 64 -8.00 -6.39 1.52
CA ASP A 64 -6.90 -5.95 2.37
C ASP A 64 -6.70 -4.43 2.27
N LEU A 65 -6.82 -3.85 1.06
CA LEU A 65 -6.79 -2.40 0.87
C LEU A 65 -7.93 -1.69 1.62
N PHE A 66 -9.17 -2.19 1.52
CA PHE A 66 -10.32 -1.64 2.25
C PHE A 66 -10.18 -1.77 3.77
N ARG A 67 -9.54 -2.83 4.27
CA ARG A 67 -9.36 -3.05 5.71
C ARG A 67 -8.22 -2.21 6.29
N ALA A 68 -7.09 -2.14 5.60
CA ALA A 68 -5.92 -1.40 6.04
C ALA A 68 -6.11 0.10 5.89
N ARG A 69 -6.73 0.52 4.77
CA ARG A 69 -6.94 1.91 4.32
C ARG A 69 -5.68 2.75 4.09
N SER A 70 -4.61 2.55 4.86
CA SER A 70 -3.34 3.26 4.69
C SER A 70 -2.23 2.38 4.14
N ALA A 71 -1.20 3.02 3.57
CA ALA A 71 -0.04 2.34 2.99
C ALA A 71 0.74 1.53 4.04
N GLY A 72 0.99 2.11 5.23
CA GLY A 72 1.69 1.44 6.31
C GLY A 72 0.92 0.24 6.86
N ALA A 73 -0.40 0.39 7.08
CA ALA A 73 -1.23 -0.72 7.54
C ALA A 73 -1.33 -1.85 6.50
N LEU A 74 -1.33 -1.51 5.20
CA LEU A 74 -1.33 -2.52 4.14
C LEU A 74 0.03 -3.24 4.11
N ALA A 75 1.14 -2.51 4.23
CA ALA A 75 2.48 -3.07 4.31
C ALA A 75 2.61 -4.04 5.50
N ASP A 76 2.09 -3.68 6.67
CA ASP A 76 2.07 -4.56 7.85
C ASP A 76 1.31 -5.87 7.58
N VAL A 77 0.16 -5.79 6.93
CA VAL A 77 -0.65 -6.96 6.56
C VAL A 77 0.10 -7.86 5.55
N LEU A 78 0.80 -7.26 4.59
CA LEU A 78 1.58 -7.99 3.60
C LEU A 78 2.81 -8.65 4.21
N ARG A 79 3.55 -7.92 5.07
CA ARG A 79 4.70 -8.44 5.82
C ARG A 79 4.30 -9.61 6.71
N ALA A 80 3.20 -9.47 7.45
CA ALA A 80 2.70 -10.53 8.32
C ALA A 80 2.35 -11.79 7.51
N ARG A 81 1.78 -11.64 6.30
CA ARG A 81 1.51 -12.79 5.41
C ARG A 81 2.77 -13.42 4.84
N ALA A 82 3.75 -12.63 4.45
CA ALA A 82 5.03 -13.13 3.98
C ALA A 82 5.75 -13.95 5.05
N ALA A 83 5.71 -13.52 6.31
CA ALA A 83 6.31 -14.24 7.43
C ALA A 83 5.59 -15.56 7.80
N GLN A 84 4.37 -15.76 7.30
CA GLN A 84 3.55 -16.96 7.52
C GLN A 84 3.65 -17.99 6.38
N SER A 85 4.33 -17.66 5.27
CA SER A 85 4.47 -18.50 4.07
C SER A 85 5.88 -19.07 3.98
#